data_AF-A0A965Y8L5-F1
#
_entry.id   AF-A0A965Y8L5-F1
#
_cell.length_a   1.000
_cell.length_b   1.000
_cell.length_c   1.000
_cell.angle_alpha   90.00
_cell.angle_beta   90.00
_cell.angle_gamma   90.00
#
_symmetry.space_group_name_H-M   'P 1'
#
loop_
_entity.id
_entity.type
_entity.pdbx_description
1 polymer ?
#
loop_
_entity_poly.entity_id
_entity_poly.type
_entity_poly.pdbx_seq_one_letter_code
_entity_poly.pdbx_strand_id
1 'polypeptide(L)'
;REHDPRTWLDHKDRGTLLHEIFDLFIKELARRKERPSLRDHEDLLDSIAAGVVSRWKKACPPPSDMVFDREAEVIREVCGIFLRSEEDRCRSLAPAFSEVSFGLGRPPEPGALGSENPLEIPLSDSSSFFLRGCIDRMDRQADGNWQIRDYKTGAPFDPDPSDPLDGGRRLQFALYARAADLLLAACGMTGTVAETGYLFPGQKGQGRDQSLPAATVVHALDGVLAEAFGKMRDGLFPGSSSKKVCEYCDWATVCRWDPEKEKQTAPAAEEDDAKEAGQS
;
A
#
# COMPACT_ATOMS: atom_id res chain seq x y z
N ARG A 1 6.73 24.49 -4.10
CA ARG A 1 5.37 24.02 -3.76
C ARG A 1 4.74 25.13 -2.93
N GLU A 2 3.65 25.71 -3.40
CA GLU A 2 2.90 26.73 -2.64
C GLU A 2 2.24 26.08 -1.43
N HIS A 3 2.32 26.74 -0.28
CA HIS A 3 1.71 26.30 0.97
C HIS A 3 0.21 26.66 0.93
N ASP A 4 -0.70 25.67 0.95
CA ASP A 4 -2.13 25.97 1.11
C ASP A 4 -2.35 26.44 2.56
N PRO A 5 -2.81 27.69 2.79
CA PRO A 5 -2.99 28.23 4.14
C PRO A 5 -4.09 27.51 4.92
N ARG A 6 -4.87 26.64 4.27
CA ARG A 6 -5.98 25.88 4.86
C ARG A 6 -5.59 24.48 5.29
N THR A 7 -4.36 24.05 5.08
CA THR A 7 -3.89 22.70 5.42
C THR A 7 -2.63 22.77 6.28
N TRP A 8 -2.57 21.96 7.31
CA TRP A 8 -1.35 21.77 8.09
C TRP A 8 -0.42 20.77 7.39
N LEU A 9 -0.88 19.54 7.14
CA LEU A 9 -0.08 18.51 6.48
C LEU A 9 -0.62 18.18 5.09
N ASP A 10 0.29 18.02 4.13
CA ASP A 10 -0.05 17.45 2.84
C ASP A 10 -0.49 15.97 2.98
N HIS A 11 -1.01 15.39 1.89
CA HIS A 11 -1.51 14.01 1.94
C HIS A 11 -0.44 12.98 2.30
N LYS A 12 0.81 13.21 1.89
CA LYS A 12 1.91 12.29 2.12
C LYS A 12 2.36 12.36 3.57
N ASP A 13 2.61 13.57 4.07
CA ASP A 13 3.05 13.79 5.44
C ASP A 13 2.01 13.32 6.46
N ARG A 14 0.72 13.53 6.16
CA ARG A 14 -0.38 12.99 6.98
C ARG A 14 -0.42 11.46 6.98
N GLY A 15 -0.16 10.84 5.84
CA GLY A 15 -0.04 9.39 5.74
C GLY A 15 1.11 8.89 6.62
N THR A 16 2.30 9.50 6.49
CA THR A 16 3.46 9.14 7.32
C THR A 16 3.19 9.29 8.82
N LEU A 17 2.54 10.39 9.23
CA LEU A 17 2.13 10.60 10.62
C LEU A 17 1.22 9.46 11.12
N LEU A 18 0.22 9.07 10.33
CA LEU A 18 -0.72 8.02 10.72
C LEU A 18 -0.06 6.65 10.82
N HIS A 19 0.82 6.30 9.88
CA HIS A 19 1.62 5.08 9.95
C HIS A 19 2.49 5.04 11.21
N GLU A 20 3.12 6.16 11.57
CA GLU A 20 3.90 6.25 12.82
C GLU A 20 3.04 5.98 14.06
N ILE A 21 1.81 6.51 14.10
CA ILE A 21 0.86 6.23 15.20
C ILE A 21 0.51 4.74 15.24
N PHE A 22 0.13 4.17 14.10
CA PHE A 22 -0.31 2.77 14.02
C PHE A 22 0.82 1.81 14.41
N ASP A 23 2.03 2.04 13.91
CA ASP A 23 3.22 1.25 14.26
C ASP A 23 3.52 1.28 15.76
N LEU A 24 3.57 2.48 16.35
CA LEU A 24 3.81 2.64 17.78
C LEU A 24 2.75 1.93 18.63
N PHE A 25 1.48 2.02 18.22
CA PHE A 25 0.38 1.34 18.89
C PHE A 25 0.50 -0.18 18.82
N ILE A 26 0.71 -0.73 17.63
CA ILE A 26 0.86 -2.17 17.42
C ILE A 26 2.07 -2.71 18.18
N LYS A 27 3.22 -2.03 18.14
CA LYS A 27 4.42 -2.41 18.88
C LYS A 27 4.19 -2.39 20.40
N GLU A 28 3.45 -1.40 20.90
CA GLU A 28 3.12 -1.32 22.32
C GLU A 28 2.20 -2.47 22.76
N LEU A 29 1.18 -2.82 21.96
CA LEU A 29 0.34 -4.00 22.23
C LEU A 29 1.16 -5.30 22.21
N ALA A 30 2.04 -5.47 21.22
CA ALA A 30 2.93 -6.62 21.13
C ALA A 30 3.84 -6.74 22.36
N ARG A 31 4.39 -5.61 22.85
CA ARG A 31 5.19 -5.54 24.08
C ARG A 31 4.38 -5.96 25.32
N ARG A 32 3.11 -5.55 25.40
CA ARG A 32 2.18 -5.92 26.49
C ARG A 32 1.61 -7.33 26.34
N LYS A 33 1.77 -7.96 25.17
CA LYS A 33 1.11 -9.23 24.80
C LYS A 33 -0.41 -9.14 24.88
N GLU A 34 -0.93 -7.97 24.52
CA GLU A 34 -2.37 -7.66 24.51
C GLU A 34 -2.90 -7.73 23.08
N ARG A 35 -4.20 -7.97 22.94
CA ARG A 35 -4.91 -7.85 21.66
C ARG A 35 -5.62 -6.50 21.60
N PRO A 36 -5.73 -5.87 20.41
CA PRO A 36 -6.48 -4.63 20.27
C PRO A 36 -7.89 -4.79 20.82
N SER A 37 -8.30 -3.84 21.64
CA SER A 37 -9.66 -3.74 22.13
C SER A 37 -10.05 -2.28 22.24
N LEU A 38 -11.23 -1.94 21.71
CA LEU A 38 -11.76 -0.58 21.73
C LEU A 38 -11.91 -0.10 23.18
N ARG A 39 -12.49 -0.93 24.05
CA ARG A 39 -12.77 -0.57 25.44
C ARG A 39 -11.48 -0.34 26.25
N ASP A 40 -10.47 -1.18 26.03
CA ASP A 40 -9.30 -1.22 26.92
C ASP A 40 -8.13 -0.36 26.40
N HIS A 41 -8.13 0.03 25.13
CA HIS A 41 -6.97 0.68 24.48
C HIS A 41 -7.26 2.02 23.80
N GLU A 42 -8.47 2.58 23.93
CA GLU A 42 -8.79 3.92 23.41
C GLU A 42 -7.85 4.99 23.99
N ASP A 43 -7.74 5.07 25.33
CA ASP A 43 -6.85 6.01 26.02
C ASP A 43 -5.36 5.81 25.65
N LEU A 44 -4.95 4.56 25.42
CA LEU A 44 -3.58 4.24 25.00
C LEU A 44 -3.29 4.81 23.62
N LEU A 45 -4.19 4.56 22.66
CA LEU A 45 -4.03 5.03 21.29
C LEU A 45 -4.08 6.56 21.23
N ASP A 46 -4.99 7.19 21.98
CA ASP A 46 -5.09 8.64 22.07
C ASP A 46 -3.81 9.27 22.65
N SER A 47 -3.22 8.64 23.67
CA SER A 47 -1.94 9.08 24.24
C SER A 47 -0.79 9.01 23.22
N ILE A 48 -0.71 7.91 22.47
CA ILE A 48 0.30 7.73 21.41
C ILE A 48 0.08 8.76 20.30
N ALA A 49 -1.15 8.92 19.83
CA ALA A 49 -1.52 9.88 18.80
C ALA A 49 -1.18 11.32 19.22
N ALA A 50 -1.54 11.73 20.44
CA ALA A 50 -1.21 13.05 20.96
C ALA A 50 0.31 13.28 21.02
N GLY A 51 1.07 12.27 21.41
CA GLY A 51 2.54 12.32 21.43
C GLY A 51 3.14 12.51 20.04
N VAL A 52 2.67 11.75 19.04
CA VAL A 52 3.11 11.87 17.63
C VAL A 52 2.72 13.24 17.07
N VAL A 53 1.44 13.62 17.19
CA VAL A 53 0.92 14.92 16.72
C VAL A 53 1.70 16.09 17.34
N SER A 54 2.05 16.03 18.62
CA SER A 54 2.87 17.06 19.27
C SER A 54 4.27 17.19 18.67
N ARG A 55 4.93 16.05 18.35
CA ARG A 55 6.23 16.07 17.66
C ARG A 55 6.12 16.65 16.26
N TRP A 56 5.12 16.24 15.51
CA TRP A 56 4.85 16.77 14.17
C TRP A 56 4.52 18.27 14.20
N LYS A 57 3.73 18.76 15.18
CA LYS A 57 3.43 20.20 15.34
C LYS A 57 4.71 21.02 15.54
N LYS A 58 5.70 20.47 16.25
CA LYS A 58 7.00 21.14 16.46
C LYS A 58 7.86 21.13 15.20
N ALA A 59 7.88 20.01 14.47
CA ALA A 59 8.68 19.86 13.25
C ALA A 59 8.11 20.64 12.05
N CYS A 60 6.78 20.65 11.94
CA CYS A 60 6.02 21.36 10.93
C CYS A 60 4.96 22.21 11.65
N PRO A 61 5.24 23.50 11.96
CA PRO A 61 4.25 24.36 12.60
C PRO A 61 3.01 24.58 11.71
N PRO A 62 1.79 24.41 12.25
CA PRO A 62 0.57 24.62 11.50
C PRO A 62 0.36 26.11 11.19
N PRO A 63 -0.37 26.46 10.09
CA PRO A 63 -0.64 27.86 9.74
C PRO A 63 -1.41 28.65 10.80
N SER A 64 -2.26 27.97 11.58
CA SER A 64 -2.99 28.54 12.71
C SER A 64 -3.44 27.42 13.66
N ASP A 65 -3.77 27.77 14.90
CA ASP A 65 -4.32 26.80 15.86
C ASP A 65 -5.66 26.22 15.41
N MET A 66 -6.50 27.01 14.72
CA MET A 66 -7.77 26.50 14.17
C MET A 66 -7.55 25.38 13.12
N VAL A 67 -6.56 25.53 12.23
CA VAL A 67 -6.21 24.50 11.24
C VAL A 67 -5.66 23.26 11.95
N PHE A 68 -4.82 23.47 12.96
CA PHE A 68 -4.27 22.40 13.78
C PHE A 68 -5.35 21.61 14.51
N ASP A 69 -6.23 22.27 15.25
CA ASP A 69 -7.27 21.62 16.05
C ASP A 69 -8.18 20.76 15.17
N ARG A 70 -8.58 21.29 14.00
CA ARG A 70 -9.37 20.54 13.01
C ARG A 70 -8.63 19.30 12.50
N GLU A 71 -7.36 19.41 12.13
CA GLU A 71 -6.61 18.26 11.60
C GLU A 71 -6.24 17.25 12.68
N ALA A 72 -5.97 17.70 13.91
CA ALA A 72 -5.78 16.83 15.06
C ALA A 72 -7.06 16.03 15.38
N GLU A 73 -8.24 16.65 15.25
CA GLU A 73 -9.53 15.94 15.39
C GLU A 73 -9.68 14.85 14.32
N VAL A 74 -9.39 15.18 13.05
CA VAL A 74 -9.43 14.19 11.96
C VAL A 74 -8.47 13.02 12.22
N ILE A 75 -7.27 13.29 12.74
CA ILE A 75 -6.31 12.24 13.11
C ILE A 75 -6.88 11.34 14.22
N ARG A 76 -7.51 11.92 15.25
CA ARG A 76 -8.14 11.17 16.35
C ARG A 76 -9.28 10.29 15.84
N GLU A 77 -10.15 10.83 14.98
CA GLU A 77 -11.24 10.05 14.38
C GLU A 77 -10.71 8.85 13.58
N VAL A 78 -9.65 9.04 12.80
CA VAL A 78 -8.99 7.96 12.06
C VAL A 78 -8.38 6.92 13.00
N CYS A 79 -7.80 7.33 14.13
CA CYS A 79 -7.32 6.41 15.16
C CYS A 79 -8.45 5.56 15.74
N GLY A 80 -9.62 6.17 16.01
CA GLY A 80 -10.79 5.44 16.47
C GLY A 80 -11.32 4.43 15.45
N ILE A 81 -11.33 4.78 14.15
CA ILE A 81 -11.70 3.83 13.07
C ILE A 81 -10.68 2.69 13.02
N PHE A 82 -9.39 3.00 13.02
CA PHE A 82 -8.31 2.02 13.03
C PHE A 82 -8.42 1.03 14.19
N LEU A 83 -8.65 1.50 15.42
CA LEU A 83 -8.77 0.63 16.59
C LEU A 83 -9.96 -0.33 16.48
N ARG A 84 -11.10 0.14 15.98
CA ARG A 84 -12.26 -0.74 15.71
C ARG A 84 -11.94 -1.81 14.67
N SER A 85 -11.28 -1.42 13.57
CA SER A 85 -10.84 -2.38 12.55
C SER A 85 -9.86 -3.40 13.10
N GLU A 86 -8.89 -2.98 13.91
CA GLU A 86 -7.92 -3.90 14.50
C GLU A 86 -8.56 -4.83 15.54
N GLU A 87 -9.49 -4.37 16.37
CA GLU A 87 -10.25 -5.24 17.29
C GLU A 87 -10.98 -6.34 16.52
N ASP A 88 -11.66 -5.99 15.42
CA ASP A 88 -12.38 -6.97 14.60
C ASP A 88 -11.45 -7.95 13.88
N ARG A 89 -10.37 -7.45 13.25
CA ARG A 89 -9.38 -8.28 12.55
C ARG A 89 -8.66 -9.24 13.51
N CYS A 90 -8.31 -8.77 14.71
CA CYS A 90 -7.56 -9.55 15.70
C CYS A 90 -8.42 -10.52 16.52
N ARG A 91 -9.71 -10.69 16.17
CA ARG A 91 -10.54 -11.79 16.68
C ARG A 91 -10.02 -13.14 16.16
N SER A 92 -9.69 -13.20 14.87
CA SER A 92 -9.20 -14.41 14.19
C SER A 92 -7.71 -14.37 13.83
N LEU A 93 -7.12 -13.17 13.79
CA LEU A 93 -5.72 -12.97 13.46
C LEU A 93 -4.89 -12.68 14.71
N ALA A 94 -3.62 -13.09 14.68
CA ALA A 94 -2.63 -12.68 15.67
C ALA A 94 -1.72 -11.59 15.07
N PRO A 95 -1.74 -10.36 15.65
CA PRO A 95 -0.75 -9.33 15.36
C PRO A 95 0.67 -9.87 15.46
N ALA A 96 1.49 -9.67 14.44
CA ALA A 96 2.86 -10.18 14.45
C ALA A 96 3.91 -9.10 14.16
N PHE A 97 3.78 -8.40 13.03
CA PHE A 97 4.75 -7.38 12.65
C PHE A 97 4.05 -6.12 12.11
N SER A 98 4.71 -4.98 12.28
CA SER A 98 4.31 -3.69 11.70
C SER A 98 5.55 -2.92 11.28
N GLU A 99 5.41 -2.13 10.21
CA GLU A 99 6.49 -1.37 9.58
C GLU A 99 7.75 -2.23 9.35
N VAL A 100 7.57 -3.38 8.69
CA VAL A 100 8.65 -4.31 8.33
C VAL A 100 9.45 -3.70 7.19
N SER A 101 10.55 -3.03 7.55
CA SER A 101 11.41 -2.34 6.59
C SER A 101 12.44 -3.26 5.93
N PHE A 102 12.71 -3.00 4.65
CA PHE A 102 13.76 -3.67 3.90
C PHE A 102 14.43 -2.73 2.89
N GLY A 103 15.76 -2.68 2.87
CA GLY A 103 16.53 -1.86 1.92
C GLY A 103 16.47 -0.35 2.16
N LEU A 104 16.14 0.08 3.39
CA LEU A 104 16.06 1.49 3.81
C LEU A 104 17.26 1.95 4.64
N GLY A 105 18.34 1.16 4.68
CA GLY A 105 19.60 1.53 5.36
C GLY A 105 19.48 1.56 6.89
N ARG A 106 18.52 0.82 7.44
CA ARG A 106 18.36 0.62 8.88
C ARG A 106 18.28 -0.89 9.13
N PRO A 107 19.17 -1.46 9.95
CA PRO A 107 19.07 -2.86 10.31
C PRO A 107 17.80 -3.08 11.16
N PRO A 108 17.12 -4.23 11.00
CA PRO A 108 16.01 -4.58 11.89
C PRO A 108 16.52 -4.76 13.32
N GLU A 109 15.66 -4.45 14.30
CA GLU A 109 15.93 -4.77 15.70
C GLU A 109 16.16 -6.29 15.87
N PRO A 110 16.98 -6.73 16.84
CA PRO A 110 17.20 -8.14 17.08
C PRO A 110 15.88 -8.92 17.28
N GLY A 111 15.63 -9.90 16.40
CA GLY A 111 14.41 -10.71 16.44
C GLY A 111 13.20 -10.11 15.71
N ALA A 112 13.32 -8.92 15.13
CA ALA A 112 12.32 -8.37 14.23
C ALA A 112 12.50 -8.89 12.80
N LEU A 113 11.39 -8.96 12.06
CA LEU A 113 11.41 -9.24 10.62
C LEU A 113 11.87 -7.99 9.87
N GLY A 114 12.74 -8.14 8.87
CA GLY A 114 13.22 -7.03 8.03
C GLY A 114 14.61 -7.28 7.45
N SER A 115 15.14 -6.29 6.73
CA SER A 115 16.48 -6.36 6.13
C SER A 115 17.11 -4.97 5.98
N GLU A 116 18.37 -4.81 6.34
CA GLU A 116 19.09 -3.56 6.03
C GLU A 116 19.23 -3.36 4.51
N ASN A 117 19.44 -4.46 3.79
CA ASN A 117 19.68 -4.49 2.34
C ASN A 117 18.37 -4.64 1.55
N PRO A 118 18.30 -4.12 0.31
CA PRO A 118 17.20 -4.43 -0.61
C PRO A 118 17.06 -5.94 -0.82
N LEU A 119 15.82 -6.38 -1.05
CA LEU A 119 15.53 -7.77 -1.36
C LEU A 119 15.69 -8.01 -2.86
N GLU A 120 16.38 -9.08 -3.21
CA GLU A 120 16.42 -9.57 -4.59
C GLU A 120 15.14 -10.36 -4.89
N ILE A 121 14.28 -9.81 -5.74
CA ILE A 121 13.02 -10.43 -6.14
C ILE A 121 13.24 -11.19 -7.45
N PRO A 122 13.09 -12.53 -7.47
CA PRO A 122 13.19 -13.30 -8.71
C PRO A 122 11.97 -13.05 -9.62
N LEU A 123 12.24 -13.09 -10.93
CA LEU A 123 11.26 -12.99 -12.01
C LEU A 123 11.14 -14.33 -12.75
N SER A 124 10.06 -14.49 -13.51
CA SER A 124 9.77 -15.73 -14.24
C SER A 124 10.78 -16.08 -15.35
N ASP A 125 11.50 -15.09 -15.87
CA ASP A 125 12.52 -15.25 -16.91
C ASP A 125 13.94 -15.51 -16.34
N SER A 126 14.04 -15.92 -15.08
CA SER A 126 15.30 -16.12 -14.33
C SER A 126 16.11 -14.84 -14.08
N SER A 127 15.61 -13.66 -14.47
CA SER A 127 16.18 -12.40 -14.03
C SER A 127 15.68 -12.03 -12.63
N SER A 128 16.23 -10.95 -12.06
CA SER A 128 15.83 -10.44 -10.77
C SER A 128 15.89 -8.91 -10.74
N PHE A 129 15.22 -8.31 -9.76
CA PHE A 129 15.36 -6.89 -9.46
C PHE A 129 15.43 -6.67 -7.95
N PHE A 130 16.05 -5.56 -7.53
CA PHE A 130 16.10 -5.18 -6.13
C PHE A 130 14.90 -4.35 -5.73
N LEU A 131 14.18 -4.80 -4.70
CA LEU A 131 13.07 -4.08 -4.08
C LEU A 131 13.49 -3.57 -2.71
N ARG A 132 13.15 -2.32 -2.44
CA ARG A 132 13.19 -1.73 -1.09
C ARG A 132 11.80 -1.22 -0.72
N GLY A 133 11.47 -1.22 0.57
CA GLY A 133 10.16 -0.79 1.02
C GLY A 133 9.95 -1.00 2.51
N CYS A 134 8.69 -0.85 2.91
CA CYS A 134 8.20 -1.11 4.25
C CYS A 134 6.83 -1.78 4.14
N ILE A 135 6.62 -2.92 4.79
CA ILE A 135 5.32 -3.58 4.85
C ILE A 135 4.62 -3.09 6.13
N ASP A 136 3.51 -2.37 5.98
CA ASP A 136 2.85 -1.70 7.10
C ASP A 136 2.40 -2.69 8.18
N ARG A 137 1.84 -3.83 7.76
CA ARG A 137 1.21 -4.80 8.66
C ARG A 137 1.33 -6.23 8.17
N MET A 138 1.76 -7.12 9.07
CA MET A 138 1.71 -8.57 8.89
C MET A 138 1.04 -9.25 10.10
N ASP A 139 0.06 -10.09 9.80
CA ASP A 139 -0.75 -10.82 10.78
C ASP A 139 -0.66 -12.33 10.53
N ARG A 140 -0.61 -13.12 11.61
CA ARG A 140 -0.55 -14.59 11.57
C ARG A 140 -1.96 -15.18 11.65
N GLN A 141 -2.27 -16.11 10.76
CA GLN A 141 -3.52 -16.86 10.75
C GLN A 141 -3.42 -18.15 11.59
N ALA A 142 -4.57 -18.71 11.97
CA ALA A 142 -4.67 -19.91 12.79
C ALA A 142 -4.09 -21.17 12.13
N ASP A 143 -4.12 -21.24 10.79
CA ASP A 143 -3.54 -22.32 9.99
C ASP A 143 -2.02 -22.19 9.80
N GLY A 144 -1.42 -21.11 10.32
CA GLY A 144 0.00 -20.83 10.21
C GLY A 144 0.38 -19.98 8.99
N ASN A 145 -0.55 -19.59 8.13
CA ASN A 145 -0.29 -18.66 7.03
C ASN A 145 -0.29 -17.19 7.49
N TRP A 146 0.03 -16.30 6.56
CA TRP A 146 0.21 -14.88 6.81
C TRP A 146 -0.77 -14.02 6.00
N GLN A 147 -1.18 -12.91 6.58
CA GLN A 147 -1.86 -11.83 5.87
C GLN A 147 -1.05 -10.55 5.90
N ILE A 148 -1.10 -9.81 4.79
CA ILE A 148 -0.50 -8.48 4.68
C ILE A 148 -1.59 -7.44 4.46
N ARG A 149 -1.44 -6.29 5.12
CA ARG A 149 -2.22 -5.09 4.79
C ARG A 149 -1.31 -3.90 4.62
N ASP A 150 -1.64 -3.11 3.61
CA ASP A 150 -1.14 -1.75 3.44
C ASP A 150 -2.24 -0.75 3.86
N TYR A 151 -1.89 0.20 4.71
CA TYR A 151 -2.82 1.18 5.26
C TYR A 151 -3.03 2.34 4.29
N LYS A 152 -4.29 2.63 3.99
CA LYS A 152 -4.66 3.72 3.06
C LYS A 152 -5.71 4.64 3.65
N THR A 153 -5.47 5.95 3.62
CA THR A 153 -6.42 6.97 4.09
C THR A 153 -7.38 7.46 3.00
N GLY A 154 -7.17 6.99 1.76
CA GLY A 154 -7.98 7.33 0.59
C GLY A 154 -9.36 6.67 0.58
N ALA A 155 -10.08 6.84 -0.53
CA ALA A 155 -11.33 6.11 -0.75
C ALA A 155 -11.05 4.64 -1.09
N PRO A 156 -11.83 3.69 -0.55
CA PRO A 156 -11.73 2.29 -0.91
C PRO A 156 -12.24 2.06 -2.35
N PHE A 157 -11.89 0.92 -2.92
CA PHE A 157 -12.31 0.49 -4.25
C PHE A 157 -12.54 -1.01 -4.26
N ASP A 158 -13.55 -1.51 -4.95
CA ASP A 158 -13.74 -2.96 -4.97
C ASP A 158 -12.67 -3.61 -5.87
N PRO A 159 -11.85 -4.54 -5.35
CA PRO A 159 -10.85 -5.20 -6.16
C PRO A 159 -11.54 -6.12 -7.17
N ASP A 160 -11.12 -6.04 -8.43
CA ASP A 160 -11.56 -6.96 -9.48
C ASP A 160 -10.60 -8.16 -9.50
N PRO A 161 -11.05 -9.39 -9.16
CA PRO A 161 -10.19 -10.56 -9.19
C PRO A 161 -9.66 -10.90 -10.59
N SER A 162 -10.33 -10.44 -11.65
CA SER A 162 -9.90 -10.65 -13.04
C SER A 162 -8.81 -9.66 -13.50
N ASP A 163 -8.72 -8.50 -12.85
CA ASP A 163 -7.63 -7.52 -13.00
C ASP A 163 -7.18 -7.01 -11.61
N PRO A 164 -6.51 -7.88 -10.83
CA PRO A 164 -6.22 -7.59 -9.42
C PRO A 164 -5.23 -6.42 -9.24
N LEU A 165 -4.49 -6.05 -10.29
CA LEU A 165 -3.48 -4.99 -10.26
C LEU A 165 -3.93 -3.70 -10.95
N ASP A 166 -5.18 -3.64 -11.43
CA ASP A 166 -5.76 -2.47 -12.09
C ASP A 166 -4.90 -2.00 -13.28
N GLY A 167 -4.56 -2.93 -14.18
CA GLY A 167 -3.64 -2.68 -15.30
C GLY A 167 -2.25 -2.20 -14.86
N GLY A 168 -1.75 -2.71 -13.73
CA GLY A 168 -0.46 -2.36 -13.17
C GLY A 168 -0.42 -1.05 -12.36
N ARG A 169 -1.57 -0.43 -12.08
CA ARG A 169 -1.65 0.77 -11.23
C ARG A 169 -1.51 0.48 -9.74
N ARG A 170 -1.72 -0.78 -9.32
CA ARG A 170 -1.71 -1.19 -7.91
C ARG A 170 -0.72 -2.32 -7.68
N LEU A 171 0.57 -1.99 -7.60
CA LEU A 171 1.63 -2.99 -7.45
C LEU A 171 2.06 -3.23 -6.00
N GLN A 172 1.78 -2.29 -5.09
CA GLN A 172 2.40 -2.25 -3.77
C GLN A 172 2.13 -3.51 -2.94
N PHE A 173 0.86 -3.85 -2.74
CA PHE A 173 0.46 -5.03 -1.95
C PHE A 173 0.92 -6.38 -2.57
N ALA A 174 1.04 -6.42 -3.90
CA ALA A 174 1.56 -7.57 -4.65
C ALA A 174 3.07 -7.76 -4.43
N LEU A 175 3.82 -6.66 -4.55
CA LEU A 175 5.26 -6.63 -4.28
C LEU A 175 5.56 -6.96 -2.82
N TYR A 176 4.72 -6.50 -1.89
CA TYR A 176 4.85 -6.81 -0.47
C TYR A 176 4.58 -8.28 -0.15
N ALA A 177 3.66 -8.95 -0.84
CA ALA A 177 3.47 -10.38 -0.70
C ALA A 177 4.76 -11.15 -1.03
N ARG A 178 5.41 -10.84 -2.16
CA ARG A 178 6.71 -11.46 -2.51
C ARG A 178 7.80 -11.14 -1.51
N ALA A 179 7.91 -9.87 -1.11
CA ALA A 179 8.91 -9.43 -0.14
C ALA A 179 8.76 -10.15 1.20
N ALA A 180 7.53 -10.28 1.69
CA ALA A 180 7.22 -10.97 2.93
C ALA A 180 7.60 -12.45 2.88
N ASP A 181 7.24 -13.19 1.83
CA ASP A 181 7.61 -14.62 1.72
C ASP A 181 9.14 -14.81 1.80
N LEU A 182 9.92 -13.94 1.14
CA LEU A 182 11.38 -13.98 1.21
C LEU A 182 11.92 -13.66 2.61
N LEU A 183 11.37 -12.63 3.26
CA LEU A 183 11.75 -12.25 4.62
C LEU A 183 11.43 -13.38 5.63
N LEU A 184 10.24 -13.97 5.52
CA LEU A 184 9.79 -15.08 6.36
C LEU A 184 10.71 -16.29 6.20
N ALA A 185 11.04 -16.65 4.96
CA ALA A 185 11.97 -17.74 4.67
C ALA A 185 13.38 -17.47 5.24
N ALA A 186 13.89 -16.25 5.08
CA ALA A 186 15.20 -15.85 5.60
C ALA A 186 15.28 -15.94 7.14
N CYS A 187 14.16 -15.69 7.83
CA CYS A 187 14.05 -15.83 9.28
C CYS A 187 13.64 -17.24 9.75
N GLY A 188 13.53 -18.22 8.83
CA GLY A 188 13.11 -19.59 9.16
C GLY A 188 11.67 -19.71 9.65
N MET A 189 10.83 -18.71 9.35
CA MET A 189 9.42 -18.72 9.72
C MET A 189 8.62 -19.55 8.72
N THR A 190 7.70 -20.37 9.23
CA THR A 190 6.84 -21.22 8.41
C THR A 190 5.61 -20.46 7.91
N GLY A 191 4.92 -21.04 6.91
CA GLY A 191 3.73 -20.48 6.29
C GLY A 191 4.07 -19.57 5.11
N THR A 192 3.06 -19.27 4.31
CA THR A 192 3.15 -18.35 3.17
C THR A 192 2.15 -17.22 3.35
N VAL A 193 2.33 -16.13 2.60
CA VAL A 193 1.29 -15.10 2.51
C VAL A 193 0.08 -15.67 1.78
N ALA A 194 -1.04 -15.85 2.49
CA ALA A 194 -2.28 -16.35 1.92
C ALA A 194 -3.15 -15.22 1.34
N GLU A 195 -3.15 -14.05 1.98
CA GLU A 195 -3.92 -12.89 1.54
C GLU A 195 -3.12 -11.59 1.66
N THR A 196 -3.30 -10.72 0.68
CA THR A 196 -2.71 -9.38 0.67
C THR A 196 -3.74 -8.37 0.21
N GLY A 197 -3.63 -7.14 0.69
CA GLY A 197 -4.60 -6.12 0.37
C GLY A 197 -4.38 -4.80 1.09
N TYR A 198 -5.44 -4.02 1.15
CA TYR A 198 -5.48 -2.71 1.76
C TYR A 198 -6.45 -2.69 2.93
N LEU A 199 -6.08 -2.00 4.01
CA LEU A 199 -7.02 -1.61 5.05
C LEU A 199 -7.19 -0.09 4.97
N PHE A 200 -8.44 0.38 4.98
CA PHE A 200 -8.76 1.80 4.85
C PHE A 200 -9.24 2.42 6.17
N PRO A 201 -8.34 2.79 7.11
CA PRO A 201 -8.74 3.38 8.40
C PRO A 201 -9.21 4.84 8.28
N GLY A 202 -9.12 5.47 7.10
CA GLY A 202 -9.57 6.85 6.89
C GLY A 202 -11.09 7.02 6.96
N GLN A 203 -11.57 8.26 7.15
CA GLN A 203 -13.01 8.60 7.15
C GLN A 203 -13.76 8.11 5.90
N LYS A 204 -13.12 8.10 4.72
CA LYS A 204 -13.74 7.58 3.48
C LYS A 204 -13.78 6.06 3.43
N GLY A 205 -12.86 5.41 4.12
CA GLY A 205 -12.72 3.95 4.18
C GLY A 205 -13.56 3.29 5.26
N GLN A 206 -13.76 3.97 6.39
CA GLN A 206 -14.50 3.46 7.55
C GLN A 206 -14.03 2.07 7.99
N GLY A 207 -12.72 1.79 7.86
CA GLY A 207 -12.15 0.52 8.27
C GLY A 207 -12.34 -0.62 7.29
N ARG A 208 -12.76 -0.34 6.05
CA ARG A 208 -12.95 -1.37 5.02
C ARG A 208 -11.64 -2.11 4.75
N ASP A 209 -11.71 -3.43 4.84
CA ASP A 209 -10.63 -4.36 4.51
C ASP A 209 -10.89 -4.92 3.11
N GLN A 210 -9.94 -4.72 2.20
CA GLN A 210 -10.03 -5.14 0.80
C GLN A 210 -8.81 -5.96 0.43
N SER A 211 -9.00 -7.28 0.40
CA SER A 211 -7.93 -8.23 0.10
C SER A 211 -8.32 -9.22 -0.98
N LEU A 212 -7.28 -9.80 -1.58
CA LEU A 212 -7.39 -10.91 -2.51
C LEU A 212 -6.44 -12.03 -2.08
N PRO A 213 -6.67 -13.27 -2.54
CA PRO A 213 -5.70 -14.35 -2.37
C PRO A 213 -4.35 -13.94 -2.97
N ALA A 214 -3.27 -14.09 -2.19
CA ALA A 214 -1.95 -13.67 -2.61
C ALA A 214 -1.48 -14.39 -3.88
N ALA A 215 -1.82 -15.67 -4.04
CA ALA A 215 -1.52 -16.43 -5.25
C ALA A 215 -2.09 -15.76 -6.52
N THR A 216 -3.34 -15.28 -6.48
CA THR A 216 -3.98 -14.57 -7.61
C THR A 216 -3.23 -13.29 -7.96
N VAL A 217 -2.88 -12.51 -6.93
CA VAL A 217 -2.22 -11.21 -7.06
C VAL A 217 -0.77 -11.36 -7.56
N VAL A 218 -0.03 -12.31 -6.99
CA VAL A 218 1.38 -12.60 -7.31
C VAL A 218 1.52 -13.17 -8.72
N HIS A 219 0.56 -13.98 -9.18
CA HIS A 219 0.53 -14.48 -10.55
C HIS A 219 0.33 -13.33 -11.55
N ALA A 220 -0.63 -12.42 -11.30
CA ALA A 220 -0.83 -11.25 -12.16
C ALA A 220 0.40 -10.32 -12.20
N LEU A 221 1.15 -10.25 -11.09
CA LEU A 221 2.34 -9.41 -10.97
C LEU A 221 3.45 -9.81 -11.94
N ASP A 222 3.65 -11.10 -12.20
CA ASP A 222 4.69 -11.56 -13.14
C ASP A 222 4.49 -10.99 -14.54
N GLY A 223 3.26 -11.04 -15.06
CA GLY A 223 2.94 -10.50 -16.37
C GLY A 223 3.18 -9.00 -16.46
N VAL A 224 2.74 -8.25 -15.44
CA VAL A 224 2.92 -6.79 -15.39
C VAL A 224 4.39 -6.40 -15.30
N LEU A 225 5.18 -7.10 -14.47
CA LEU A 225 6.62 -6.81 -14.33
C LEU A 225 7.38 -7.18 -15.61
N ALA A 226 7.06 -8.31 -16.24
CA ALA A 226 7.68 -8.71 -17.50
C ALA A 226 7.44 -7.69 -18.61
N GLU A 227 6.20 -7.20 -18.74
CA GLU A 227 5.85 -6.16 -19.70
C GLU A 227 6.55 -4.83 -19.38
N ALA A 228 6.49 -4.38 -18.13
CA ALA A 228 7.07 -3.11 -17.71
C ALA A 228 8.60 -3.11 -17.89
N PHE A 229 9.30 -4.14 -17.43
CA PHE A 229 10.75 -4.24 -17.59
C PHE A 229 11.19 -4.53 -19.03
N GLY A 230 10.37 -5.22 -19.83
CA GLY A 230 10.59 -5.33 -21.28
C GLY A 230 10.63 -3.95 -21.93
N LYS A 231 9.56 -3.15 -21.75
CA LYS A 231 9.48 -1.78 -22.29
C LYS A 231 10.63 -0.91 -21.81
N MET A 232 10.96 -0.95 -20.51
CA MET A 232 12.08 -0.16 -19.96
C MET A 232 13.43 -0.53 -20.58
N ARG A 233 13.69 -1.83 -20.82
CA ARG A 233 14.93 -2.29 -21.49
C ARG A 233 15.00 -1.84 -22.95
N ASP A 234 13.86 -1.82 -23.63
CA ASP A 234 13.75 -1.36 -25.02
C ASP A 234 13.77 0.17 -25.14
N GLY A 235 13.88 0.90 -24.02
CA GLY A 235 13.87 2.37 -23.99
C GLY A 235 12.48 2.97 -24.25
N LEU A 236 11.42 2.18 -24.08
CA LEU A 236 10.04 2.58 -24.29
C LEU A 236 9.38 3.02 -22.96
N PHE A 237 8.97 4.28 -22.89
CA PHE A 237 8.33 4.88 -21.72
C PHE A 237 6.97 5.49 -22.13
N PRO A 238 5.97 4.67 -22.45
CA PRO A 238 4.65 5.18 -22.79
C PRO A 238 4.05 5.92 -21.60
N GLY A 239 3.43 7.06 -21.87
CA GLY A 239 2.65 7.76 -20.85
C GLY A 239 1.34 7.02 -20.53
N SER A 240 0.62 7.54 -19.54
CA SER A 240 -0.67 6.96 -19.15
C SER A 240 -1.70 7.10 -20.28
N SER A 241 -2.56 6.09 -20.44
CA SER A 241 -3.75 6.15 -21.31
C SER A 241 -4.88 7.00 -20.73
N SER A 242 -4.77 7.44 -19.47
CA SER A 242 -5.78 8.23 -18.76
C SER A 242 -5.31 9.66 -18.53
N LYS A 243 -6.04 10.64 -19.09
CA LYS A 243 -5.79 12.07 -18.85
C LYS A 243 -5.91 12.47 -17.37
N LYS A 244 -6.66 11.72 -16.57
CA LYS A 244 -6.77 11.98 -15.12
C LYS A 244 -5.41 11.93 -14.43
N VAL A 245 -4.50 11.07 -14.92
CA VAL A 245 -3.14 10.96 -14.35
C VAL A 245 -2.34 12.24 -14.56
N CYS A 246 -2.62 12.96 -15.65
CA CYS A 246 -1.95 14.22 -15.97
C CYS A 246 -2.37 15.38 -15.05
N GLU A 247 -3.53 15.31 -14.39
CA GLU A 247 -4.05 16.38 -13.51
C GLU A 247 -3.18 16.61 -12.27
N TYR A 248 -2.43 15.59 -11.85
CA TYR A 248 -1.56 15.63 -10.67
C TYR A 248 -0.10 15.32 -10.99
N CYS A 249 0.28 15.37 -12.28
CA CYS A 249 1.65 15.07 -12.72
C CYS A 249 2.55 16.30 -12.60
N ASP A 250 3.59 16.21 -11.76
CA ASP A 250 4.61 17.27 -11.58
C ASP A 250 5.35 17.63 -12.89
N TRP A 251 5.30 16.75 -13.90
CA TRP A 251 5.96 16.93 -15.21
C TRP A 251 5.01 17.40 -16.32
N ALA A 252 3.74 17.70 -16.01
CA ALA A 252 2.73 18.05 -17.01
C ALA A 252 3.13 19.23 -17.91
N THR A 253 3.90 20.19 -17.39
CA THR A 253 4.34 21.40 -18.13
C THR A 253 5.36 21.12 -19.22
N VAL A 254 6.13 20.04 -19.11
CA VAL A 254 7.15 19.63 -20.10
C VAL A 254 6.78 18.36 -20.85
N CYS A 255 5.70 17.70 -20.43
CA CYS A 255 5.19 16.48 -21.03
C CYS A 255 4.65 16.75 -22.44
N ARG A 256 5.10 15.95 -23.42
CA ARG A 256 4.60 15.98 -24.81
C ARG A 256 3.61 14.87 -25.12
N TRP A 257 3.31 14.05 -24.12
CA TRP A 257 2.39 12.93 -24.24
C TRP A 257 0.95 13.44 -24.30
N ASP A 258 0.19 12.97 -25.28
CA ASP A 258 -1.24 13.23 -25.38
C ASP A 258 -1.97 11.89 -25.57
N PRO A 259 -2.68 11.40 -24.52
CA PRO A 259 -3.38 10.12 -24.57
C PRO A 259 -4.45 10.06 -25.68
N GLU A 260 -4.95 11.19 -26.16
CA GLU A 260 -5.96 11.23 -27.22
C GLU A 260 -5.37 11.12 -28.62
N LYS A 261 -4.15 11.62 -28.84
CA LYS A 261 -3.46 11.48 -30.13
C LYS A 261 -3.00 10.06 -30.38
N GLU A 262 -2.66 9.35 -29.32
CA GLU A 262 -2.17 7.98 -29.44
C GLU A 262 -3.30 6.96 -29.73
N LYS A 263 -4.50 7.21 -29.21
CA LYS A 263 -5.71 6.44 -29.57
C LYS A 263 -6.05 6.56 -31.06
N GLN A 264 -5.63 7.64 -31.74
CA GLN A 264 -5.85 7.83 -33.18
C GLN A 264 -4.79 7.13 -34.03
N THR A 265 -3.65 6.74 -33.46
CA THR A 265 -2.56 6.04 -34.16
C THR A 265 -2.54 4.53 -33.97
N ALA A 266 -3.35 3.98 -33.05
CA ALA A 266 -3.57 2.55 -32.97
C ALA A 266 -4.39 2.10 -34.20
N PRO A 267 -3.90 1.17 -35.04
CA PRO A 267 -4.69 0.69 -36.16
C PRO A 267 -5.99 0.09 -35.63
N ALA A 268 -7.11 0.52 -36.21
CA ALA A 268 -8.39 -0.14 -35.99
C ALA A 268 -8.18 -1.62 -36.31
N ALA A 269 -8.51 -2.50 -35.36
CA ALA A 269 -8.60 -3.92 -35.66
C ALA A 269 -9.55 -4.06 -36.86
N GLU A 270 -9.01 -4.52 -37.99
CA GLU A 270 -9.83 -4.90 -39.14
C GLU A 270 -10.72 -6.06 -38.67
N GLU A 271 -12.01 -5.78 -38.49
CA GLU A 271 -13.03 -6.82 -38.46
C GLU A 271 -13.04 -7.45 -39.86
N ASP A 272 -12.31 -8.56 -39.98
CA ASP A 272 -12.27 -9.37 -41.19
C ASP A 272 -13.65 -10.04 -41.35
N ASP A 273 -14.46 -9.42 -42.20
CA ASP A 273 -15.81 -9.82 -42.58
C ASP A 273 -15.71 -11.05 -43.50
N ALA A 274 -15.44 -12.22 -42.92
CA ALA A 274 -15.47 -13.51 -43.61
C ALA A 274 -16.93 -13.95 -43.88
N LYS A 275 -17.58 -13.28 -44.83
CA LYS A 275 -18.71 -13.87 -45.56
C LYS A 275 -18.16 -14.79 -46.65
N GLU A 276 -17.86 -16.02 -46.25
CA GLU A 276 -17.69 -17.11 -47.21
C GLU A 276 -19.04 -17.41 -47.88
N ALA A 277 -19.06 -17.16 -49.19
CA ALA A 277 -20.09 -17.60 -50.09
C ALA A 277 -19.94 -19.10 -50.35
N GLY A 278 -21.02 -19.83 -50.08
CA GLY A 278 -21.50 -20.92 -50.94
C GLY A 278 -21.03 -22.32 -50.59
N GLN A 279 -22.00 -23.23 -50.50
CA GLN A 279 -22.18 -24.24 -51.54
C GLN A 279 -23.50 -25.01 -51.37
N SER A 280 -24.23 -25.05 -52.49
CA SER A 280 -25.06 -26.16 -53.03
C SER A 280 -26.31 -26.62 -52.29
#